data_AF-A0A7C1I8R1-F1
#
_entry.id   AF-A0A7C1I8R1-F1
#
_cell.length_a   1.000
_cell.length_b   1.000
_cell.length_c   1.000
_cell.angle_alpha   90.00
_cell.angle_beta   90.00
_cell.angle_gamma   90.00
#
_symmetry.space_group_name_H-M   'P 1'
#
loop_
_entity.id
_entity.type
_entity.pdbx_description
1 polymer ?
#
loop_
_entity_poly.entity_id
_entity_poly.type
_entity_poly.pdbx_seq_one_letter_code
_entity_poly.pdbx_strand_id
1 'polypeptide(L)'
;MVAEEKERFISKAFLGTLDEFVRDRDAITAEWNEILARYKQGEDVMEDFRAIQIKKPSIFMLIDDIYHKEIELEEKLKVAQVSDEIRSQLQAFKEQFAELADEIDLFVLAEIGLSKTKISGV
;
A
#
# COMPACT_ATOMS: atom_id res chain seq x y z
N MET A 1 -13.57 -0.58 -29.38
CA MET A 1 -13.12 0.58 -28.58
C MET A 1 -13.39 0.31 -27.11
N VAL A 2 -12.52 -0.40 -26.38
CA VAL A 2 -12.61 -0.53 -24.89
C VAL A 2 -11.26 -0.84 -24.21
N ALA A 3 -10.23 -1.29 -24.93
CA ALA A 3 -8.89 -1.52 -24.34
C ALA A 3 -7.98 -0.28 -24.37
N GLU A 4 -8.08 0.53 -25.43
CA GLU A 4 -7.16 1.66 -25.68
C GLU A 4 -7.40 2.91 -24.80
N GLU A 5 -8.53 2.97 -24.06
CA GLU A 5 -8.79 4.06 -23.09
C GLU A 5 -8.22 3.78 -21.69
N LYS A 6 -7.92 2.52 -21.34
CA LYS A 6 -7.25 2.17 -20.08
C LYS A 6 -5.75 2.51 -20.09
N GLU A 7 -5.13 2.63 -21.27
CA GLU A 7 -3.70 2.93 -21.46
C GLU A 7 -3.33 4.41 -21.26
N ARG A 8 -4.30 5.33 -21.22
CA ARG A 8 -3.99 6.77 -21.11
C ARG A 8 -4.04 7.24 -19.67
N PHE A 9 -2.86 7.48 -19.11
CA PHE A 9 -2.55 8.01 -17.77
C PHE A 9 -2.43 6.96 -16.65
N ILE A 10 -1.40 6.11 -16.73
CA ILE A 10 -0.64 5.85 -15.50
C ILE A 10 -0.23 7.22 -14.96
N SER A 11 -0.70 7.58 -13.76
CA SER A 11 -0.47 8.92 -13.23
C SER A 11 1.02 9.09 -12.91
N LYS A 12 1.58 10.28 -13.18
CA LYS A 12 2.92 10.64 -12.70
C LYS A 12 3.06 10.47 -11.19
N ALA A 13 1.95 10.62 -10.46
CA ALA A 13 1.87 10.35 -9.03
C ALA A 13 2.17 8.89 -8.70
N PHE A 14 1.58 7.92 -9.42
CA PHE A 14 1.84 6.50 -9.20
C PHE A 14 3.30 6.13 -9.43
N LEU A 15 3.89 6.58 -10.55
CA LEU A 15 5.31 6.36 -10.83
C LEU A 15 6.21 7.00 -9.77
N GLY A 16 5.88 8.23 -9.34
CA GLY A 16 6.59 8.89 -8.25
C GLY A 16 6.50 8.13 -6.92
N THR A 17 5.37 7.50 -6.63
CA THR A 17 5.22 6.63 -5.45
C THR A 17 6.10 5.39 -5.54
N LEU A 18 6.22 4.77 -6.72
CA LEU A 18 7.13 3.63 -6.92
C LEU A 18 8.60 4.06 -6.75
N ASP A 19 8.98 5.20 -7.32
CA ASP A 19 10.32 5.76 -7.17
C ASP A 19 10.62 6.08 -5.69
N GLU A 20 9.65 6.66 -4.96
CA GLU A 20 9.79 6.90 -3.53
C GLU A 20 9.91 5.60 -2.74
N PHE A 21 9.09 4.60 -3.05
CA PHE A 21 9.13 3.30 -2.39
C PHE A 21 10.50 2.64 -2.56
N VAL A 22 11.05 2.63 -3.77
CA VAL A 22 12.37 2.06 -4.07
C VAL A 22 13.48 2.86 -3.39
N ARG A 23 13.43 4.20 -3.47
CA ARG A 23 14.44 5.08 -2.87
C ARG A 23 14.49 4.95 -1.34
N ASP A 24 13.32 4.88 -0.70
CA ASP A 24 13.20 4.87 0.75
C ASP A 24 13.00 3.44 1.30
N ARG A 25 13.22 2.41 0.46
CA ARG A 25 12.88 1.01 0.74
C ARG A 25 13.41 0.52 2.08
N ASP A 26 14.68 0.78 2.37
CA ASP A 26 15.31 0.29 3.60
C ASP A 26 14.67 0.91 4.85
N ALA A 27 14.35 2.20 4.80
CA ALA A 27 13.69 2.90 5.89
C ALA A 27 12.25 2.42 6.09
N ILE A 28 11.51 2.24 4.99
CA ILE A 28 10.15 1.68 5.02
C ILE A 28 10.20 0.25 5.60
N THR A 29 11.10 -0.59 5.10
CA THR A 29 11.25 -1.98 5.57
C THR A 29 11.62 -2.04 7.05
N ALA A 30 12.48 -1.14 7.53
CA ALA A 30 12.82 -1.05 8.96
C ALA A 30 11.59 -0.69 9.82
N GLU A 31 10.85 0.35 9.44
CA GLU A 31 9.62 0.78 10.14
C GLU A 31 8.58 -0.35 10.19
N TRP A 32 8.40 -1.09 9.09
CA TRP A 32 7.48 -2.23 9.03
C TRP A 32 7.97 -3.46 9.80
N ASN A 33 9.28 -3.70 9.89
CA ASN A 33 9.83 -4.75 10.74
C ASN A 33 9.55 -4.50 12.23
N GLU A 34 9.62 -3.26 12.68
CA GLU A 34 9.28 -2.88 14.07
C GLU A 34 7.80 -3.11 14.36
N ILE A 35 6.92 -2.81 13.40
CA ILE A 35 5.49 -3.10 13.49
C ILE A 35 5.23 -4.61 13.55
N LEU A 36 5.82 -5.38 12.63
CA LEU A 36 5.70 -6.83 12.60
C LEU A 36 6.19 -7.47 13.91
N ALA A 37 7.29 -6.95 14.48
CA ALA A 37 7.83 -7.44 15.74
C ALA A 37 6.88 -7.21 16.93
N ARG A 38 6.19 -6.06 16.98
CA ARG A 38 5.17 -5.76 17.99
C ARG A 38 3.90 -6.58 17.80
N TYR A 39 3.41 -6.67 16.57
CA TYR A 39 2.28 -7.52 16.22
C TYR A 39 2.50 -8.98 16.65
N LYS A 40 3.70 -9.53 16.40
CA LYS A 40 4.08 -10.88 16.85
C LYS A 40 4.11 -11.07 18.37
N GLN A 41 4.21 -9.99 19.13
CA GLN A 41 4.11 -10.00 20.60
C GLN A 41 2.65 -9.87 21.08
N GLY A 42 1.68 -9.77 20.16
CA GLY A 42 0.26 -9.58 20.46
C GLY A 42 -0.12 -8.14 20.74
N GLU A 43 0.72 -7.18 20.37
CA GLU A 43 0.41 -5.75 20.49
C GLU A 43 -0.52 -5.28 19.35
N ASP A 44 -1.38 -4.31 19.67
CA ASP A 44 -2.20 -3.61 18.68
C ASP A 44 -1.33 -2.63 17.87
N VAL A 45 -1.42 -2.70 16.54
CA VAL A 45 -0.61 -1.93 15.59
C VAL A 45 -1.43 -0.91 14.78
N MET A 46 -2.72 -0.73 15.10
CA MET A 46 -3.61 0.15 14.33
C MET A 46 -3.13 1.62 14.31
N GLU A 47 -2.61 2.11 15.44
CA GLU A 47 -2.06 3.47 15.51
C GLU A 47 -0.74 3.62 14.72
N ASP A 48 0.01 2.54 14.54
CA ASP A 48 1.20 2.55 13.70
C ASP A 48 0.83 2.68 12.22
N PHE A 49 -0.19 1.95 11.77
CA PHE A 49 -0.72 2.11 10.42
C PHE A 49 -1.28 3.51 10.18
N ARG A 50 -2.00 4.07 11.15
CA ARG A 50 -2.46 5.47 11.10
C ARG A 50 -1.29 6.44 10.98
N ALA A 51 -0.23 6.25 11.76
CA ALA A 51 0.95 7.11 11.72
C ALA A 51 1.62 7.05 10.34
N ILE A 52 1.78 5.86 9.75
CA ILE A 52 2.32 5.69 8.40
C ILE A 52 1.40 6.34 7.37
N GLN A 53 0.09 6.14 7.45
CA GLN A 53 -0.88 6.71 6.52
C GLN A 53 -0.83 8.25 6.53
N ILE A 54 -0.68 8.87 7.71
CA ILE A 54 -0.55 10.33 7.82
C ILE A 54 0.79 10.82 7.26
N LYS A 55 1.89 10.13 7.58
CA LYS A 55 3.26 10.52 7.22
C LYS A 55 3.57 10.29 5.74
N LYS A 56 3.11 9.16 5.19
CA LYS A 56 3.38 8.69 3.82
C LYS A 56 2.10 8.08 3.20
N PRO A 57 1.05 8.89 2.94
CA PRO A 57 -0.24 8.39 2.46
C PRO A 57 -0.14 7.60 1.15
N SER A 58 0.69 8.05 0.21
CA SER A 58 0.86 7.36 -1.08
C SER A 58 1.57 6.01 -0.95
N ILE A 59 2.53 5.89 -0.04
CA ILE A 59 3.21 4.62 0.25
C ILE A 59 2.25 3.66 0.96
N PHE A 60 1.47 4.15 1.92
CA PHE A 60 0.46 3.35 2.58
C PHE A 60 -0.57 2.81 1.58
N MET A 61 -1.05 3.65 0.65
CA MET A 61 -1.94 3.20 -0.43
C MET A 61 -1.30 2.17 -1.36
N LEU A 62 -0.01 2.31 -1.67
CA LEU A 62 0.71 1.30 -2.46
C LEU A 62 0.74 -0.04 -1.72
N ILE A 63 0.99 -0.02 -0.42
CA ILE A 63 1.02 -1.23 0.41
C ILE A 63 -0.37 -1.86 0.52
N ASP A 64 -1.43 -1.07 0.70
CA ASP A 64 -2.82 -1.56 0.60
C ASP A 64 -3.09 -2.24 -0.76
N ASP A 65 -2.70 -1.59 -1.86
CA ASP A 65 -2.88 -2.14 -3.21
C ASP A 65 -2.11 -3.47 -3.42
N ILE A 66 -0.93 -3.63 -2.80
CA ILE A 66 -0.13 -4.87 -2.84
C ILE A 66 -0.90 -6.07 -2.25
N TYR A 67 -1.66 -5.85 -1.17
CA TYR A 67 -2.39 -6.91 -0.47
C TYR A 67 -3.82 -7.09 -0.98
N HIS A 68 -4.53 -6.01 -1.30
CA HIS A 68 -5.98 -6.04 -1.55
C HIS A 68 -6.38 -5.76 -3.00
N LYS A 69 -5.47 -5.22 -3.82
CA LYS A 69 -5.74 -4.91 -5.24
C LYS A 69 -4.66 -5.47 -6.17
N GLU A 70 -4.09 -6.63 -5.83
CA GLU A 70 -2.98 -7.25 -6.55
C GLU A 70 -3.19 -7.31 -8.07
N ILE A 71 -4.37 -7.75 -8.53
CA ILE A 71 -4.68 -7.84 -9.96
C ILE A 71 -4.63 -6.45 -10.63
N GLU A 72 -5.23 -5.44 -9.99
CA GLU A 72 -5.22 -4.07 -10.51
C GLU A 72 -3.81 -3.46 -10.48
N LEU A 73 -3.04 -3.74 -9.43
CA LEU A 73 -1.65 -3.31 -9.31
C LEU A 73 -0.79 -3.93 -10.41
N GLU A 74 -0.91 -5.23 -10.66
CA GLU A 74 -0.17 -5.91 -11.72
C GLU A 74 -0.53 -5.38 -13.13
N GLU A 75 -1.82 -5.12 -13.38
CA GLU A 75 -2.26 -4.45 -14.61
C GLU A 75 -1.62 -3.07 -14.74
N LYS A 76 -1.61 -2.25 -13.67
CA LYS A 76 -0.98 -0.92 -13.66
C LYS A 76 0.51 -1.01 -13.91
N LEU A 77 1.23 -1.91 -13.23
CA LEU A 77 2.68 -2.10 -13.41
C LEU A 77 3.01 -2.53 -14.85
N LYS A 78 2.17 -3.40 -15.45
CA LYS A 78 2.31 -3.86 -16.84
C LYS A 78 2.10 -2.73 -17.84
N VAL A 79 1.03 -1.95 -17.69
CA VAL A 79 0.75 -0.80 -18.57
C VAL A 79 1.85 0.26 -18.42
N ALA A 80 2.34 0.48 -17.19
CA ALA A 80 3.43 1.41 -16.89
C ALA A 80 4.81 0.94 -17.38
N GLN A 81 4.94 -0.30 -17.86
CA GLN A 81 6.22 -0.91 -18.24
C GLN A 81 7.27 -0.85 -17.11
N VAL A 82 6.81 -1.00 -15.86
CA VAL A 82 7.69 -1.03 -14.69
C VAL A 82 8.59 -2.26 -14.76
N SER A 83 9.88 -2.07 -14.46
CA SER A 83 10.90 -3.10 -14.53
C SER A 83 10.64 -4.26 -13.58
N ASP A 84 11.12 -5.44 -13.96
CA ASP A 84 11.04 -6.66 -13.13
C ASP A 84 11.75 -6.51 -11.79
N GLU A 85 12.75 -5.62 -11.70
CA GLU A 85 13.43 -5.29 -10.46
C GLU A 85 12.47 -4.65 -9.45
N ILE A 86 11.74 -3.61 -9.85
CA ILE A 86 10.78 -2.92 -8.96
C ILE A 86 9.65 -3.87 -8.58
N ARG A 87 9.14 -4.66 -9.54
CA ARG A 87 8.14 -5.70 -9.27
C ARG A 87 8.61 -6.69 -8.21
N SER A 88 9.85 -7.16 -8.34
CA SER A 88 10.46 -8.10 -7.39
C SER A 88 10.60 -7.48 -6.00
N GLN A 89 10.89 -6.17 -5.91
CA GLN A 89 10.96 -5.48 -4.62
C GLN A 89 9.58 -5.35 -3.96
N LEU A 90 8.52 -5.05 -4.72
CA LEU A 90 7.15 -5.03 -4.20
C LEU A 90 6.71 -6.42 -3.73
N GLN A 91 7.01 -7.46 -4.51
CA GLN A 91 6.72 -8.84 -4.16
C GLN A 91 7.48 -9.29 -2.90
N ALA A 92 8.78 -8.96 -2.79
CA ALA A 92 9.56 -9.27 -1.60
C ALA A 92 9.01 -8.58 -0.35
N PHE A 93 8.55 -7.34 -0.47
CA PHE A 93 7.89 -6.62 0.63
C PHE A 93 6.59 -7.32 1.02
N LYS A 94 5.76 -7.68 0.03
CA LYS A 94 4.50 -8.42 0.25
C LYS A 94 4.73 -9.69 1.06
N GLU A 95 5.68 -10.50 0.63
CA GLU A 95 6.01 -11.78 1.25
C GLU A 95 6.54 -11.61 2.68
N GLN A 96 7.41 -10.62 2.89
CA GLN A 96 8.01 -10.35 4.20
C GLN A 96 6.98 -9.92 5.25
N PHE A 97 5.97 -9.15 4.85
CA PHE A 97 4.97 -8.59 5.76
C PHE A 97 3.57 -9.21 5.61
N ALA A 98 3.47 -10.40 4.99
CA ALA A 98 2.19 -11.07 4.74
C ALA A 98 1.37 -11.33 6.02
N GLU A 99 2.01 -11.49 7.17
CA GLU A 99 1.33 -11.68 8.47
C GLU A 99 0.56 -10.44 8.93
N LEU A 100 0.85 -9.25 8.39
CA LEU A 100 0.14 -8.00 8.69
C LEU A 100 -1.04 -7.74 7.74
N ALA A 101 -1.24 -8.56 6.71
CA ALA A 101 -2.24 -8.30 5.67
C ALA A 101 -3.66 -8.15 6.24
N ASP A 102 -4.07 -9.05 7.12
CA ASP A 102 -5.41 -9.01 7.75
C ASP A 102 -5.60 -7.74 8.59
N GLU A 103 -4.56 -7.31 9.32
CA GLU A 103 -4.62 -6.08 10.12
C GLU A 103 -4.68 -4.81 9.26
N ILE A 104 -4.03 -4.82 8.09
CA ILE A 104 -4.14 -3.71 7.12
C ILE A 104 -5.57 -3.64 6.57
N ASP A 105 -6.20 -4.78 6.25
CA ASP A 105 -7.60 -4.82 5.78
C ASP A 105 -8.54 -4.23 6.85
N LEU A 106 -8.42 -4.70 8.08
CA LEU A 106 -9.21 -4.21 9.21
C LEU A 106 -9.03 -2.70 9.41
N PHE A 107 -7.80 -2.20 9.31
CA PHE A 107 -7.51 -0.78 9.40
C PHE A 107 -8.21 0.04 8.30
N VAL A 108 -8.07 -0.38 7.03
CA VAL A 108 -8.67 0.32 5.89
C VAL A 108 -10.19 0.29 5.95
N LEU A 109 -10.78 -0.85 6.33
CA LEU A 109 -12.22 -0.99 6.56
C LEU A 109 -12.73 -0.06 7.66
N ALA A 110 -11.99 0.05 8.78
CA ALA A 110 -12.32 0.95 9.87
C ALA A 110 -12.31 2.42 9.41
N GLU A 111 -11.30 2.85 8.66
CA GLU A 111 -11.21 4.22 8.13
C GLU A 111 -12.32 4.54 7.11
N ILE A 112 -12.73 3.58 6.29
CA ILE A 112 -13.89 3.74 5.38
C ILE A 112 -15.19 3.85 6.20
N GLY A 113 -15.37 3.04 7.24
CA GLY A 113 -16.52 3.08 8.14
C GLY A 113 -16.63 4.42 8.91
N LEU A 114 -15.49 4.93 9.38
CA LEU A 114 -15.40 6.25 10.03
C LEU A 114 -15.69 7.40 9.05
N SER A 115 -15.22 7.27 7.81
CA SER A 115 -15.48 8.26 6.75
C SER A 115 -16.97 8.36 6.41
N LYS A 116 -17.70 7.23 6.35
CA LYS A 116 -19.16 7.21 6.09
C LYS A 116 -19.99 7.78 7.25
N THR A 117 -19.50 7.67 8.48
CA THR A 117 -20.22 8.14 9.67
C THR A 117 -20.14 9.67 9.83
N LYS A 118 -19.08 10.31 9.33
CA LYS A 118 -18.93 11.79 9.34
C LYS A 118 -19.85 12.53 8.37
N ILE A 119 -20.42 11.85 7.35
CA ILE A 119 -21.24 12.51 6.31
C ILE A 119 -22.74 12.50 6.65
N SER A 120 -23.16 11.88 7.75
CA SER A 120 -24.56 11.85 8.19
C SER A 120 -24.89 12.88 9.30
N GLY A 121 -24.03 13.89 9.47
CA GLY A 121 -24.15 14.89 10.53
C GLY A 121 -24.12 16.33 10.02
N VAL A 122 -24.92 16.66 8.99
CA VAL A 122 -25.38 18.03 8.70
C VAL A 122 -26.81 17.96 8.16
#